data_AF-A0A8W8JH32-F1
#
_entry.id   AF-A0A8W8JH32-F1
#
_cell.length_a   1.000
_cell.length_b   1.000
_cell.length_c   1.000
_cell.angle_alpha   90.00
_cell.angle_beta   90.00
_cell.angle_gamma   90.00
#
_symmetry.space_group_name_H-M   'P 1'
#
loop_
_entity.id
_entity.type
_entity.pdbx_description
1 polymer ?
#
loop_
_entity_poly.entity_id
_entity_poly.type
_entity_poly.pdbx_seq_one_letter_code
_entity_poly.pdbx_strand_id
1 'polypeptide(L)'
;MTIPNGSPDLNSFTTDFFESCPNRQSVVDGYCVKCGPGNFFNSSTLICEDCPVGTYQDQDDQTSCTPCPQGSTTQTVASPSSSDCKASSSATNEDNDHTDNEIVYYIIGLSFTGVLIILLVTIVCIFRRRNLKLVKEMHSLHYVKTVDSSALQQQIDANDGTQYQELEENHYDYLTPGYENSQL
;
A
#
# COMPACT_ATOMS: atom_id res chain seq x y z
N MET A 1 13.47 -19.98 -77.37
CA MET A 1 14.85 -19.95 -76.85
C MET A 1 14.87 -20.78 -75.59
N THR A 2 15.50 -21.94 -75.64
CA THR A 2 15.79 -22.78 -74.48
C THR A 2 16.95 -22.16 -73.72
N ILE A 3 16.74 -21.80 -72.45
CA ILE A 3 17.85 -21.46 -71.54
C ILE A 3 18.54 -22.77 -71.18
N PRO A 4 19.86 -22.93 -71.42
CA PRO A 4 20.58 -24.16 -71.10
C PRO A 4 20.83 -24.21 -69.59
N ASN A 5 20.90 -25.45 -69.08
CA ASN A 5 21.35 -25.83 -67.74
C ASN A 5 22.30 -24.82 -67.07
N GLY A 6 21.77 -24.07 -66.10
CA GLY A 6 22.56 -23.39 -65.08
C GLY A 6 22.20 -24.02 -63.74
N SER A 7 23.16 -24.70 -63.12
CA SER A 7 23.09 -25.08 -61.71
C SER A 7 22.89 -23.82 -60.87
N PRO A 8 21.93 -23.76 -59.93
CA PRO A 8 21.87 -22.64 -59.00
C PRO A 8 23.09 -22.73 -58.08
N ASP A 9 24.06 -21.84 -58.29
CA ASP A 9 25.21 -21.72 -57.40
C ASP A 9 24.72 -21.28 -56.01
N LEU A 10 25.20 -21.96 -54.96
CA LEU A 10 24.86 -21.68 -53.56
C LEU A 10 25.28 -20.27 -53.08
N ASN A 11 25.96 -19.50 -53.92
CA ASN A 11 26.31 -18.09 -53.69
C ASN A 11 25.41 -17.11 -54.48
N SER A 12 24.39 -17.62 -55.19
CA SER A 12 23.32 -16.81 -55.79
C SER A 12 22.15 -16.58 -54.81
N PHE A 13 22.29 -17.00 -53.56
CA PHE A 13 21.65 -16.31 -52.44
C PHE A 13 22.48 -15.06 -52.17
N THR A 14 22.41 -14.08 -53.08
CA THR A 14 22.78 -12.74 -52.70
C THR A 14 21.87 -12.35 -51.54
N THR A 15 22.48 -11.99 -50.42
CA THR A 15 21.83 -11.29 -49.31
C THR A 15 21.39 -9.90 -49.77
N ASP A 16 20.57 -9.81 -50.82
CA ASP A 16 20.18 -8.58 -51.50
C ASP A 16 18.65 -8.40 -51.51
N PHE A 17 17.91 -9.03 -50.59
CA PHE A 17 16.45 -8.84 -50.51
C PHE A 17 15.89 -8.46 -49.13
N PHE A 18 16.72 -7.93 -48.23
CA PHE A 18 16.24 -7.25 -47.01
C PHE A 18 17.08 -6.04 -46.59
N GLU A 19 17.95 -5.49 -47.45
CA GLU A 19 18.76 -4.31 -47.06
C GLU A 19 17.91 -3.03 -46.94
N SER A 20 16.66 -3.04 -47.42
CA SER A 20 15.75 -1.89 -47.29
C SER A 20 14.31 -2.36 -47.32
N CYS A 21 13.50 -1.83 -46.41
CA CYS A 21 12.08 -2.14 -46.38
C CYS A 21 11.33 -1.43 -47.54
N PRO A 22 10.42 -2.13 -48.24
CA PRO A 22 9.58 -1.51 -49.24
C PRO A 22 8.55 -0.58 -48.57
N ASN A 23 8.14 0.49 -49.26
CA ASN A 23 7.01 1.35 -48.87
C ASN A 23 7.12 2.00 -47.48
N ARG A 24 8.07 2.93 -47.29
CA ARG A 24 8.15 3.82 -46.10
C ARG A 24 8.04 3.10 -44.75
N GLN A 25 8.72 1.98 -44.66
CA GLN A 25 8.77 1.12 -43.48
C GLN A 25 10.17 1.17 -42.87
N SER A 26 10.24 1.01 -41.56
CA SER A 26 11.51 0.89 -40.83
C SER A 26 11.83 -0.59 -40.58
N VAL A 27 13.12 -0.90 -40.46
CA VAL A 27 13.59 -2.24 -40.09
C VAL A 27 13.62 -2.34 -38.56
N VAL A 28 12.83 -3.23 -37.97
CA VAL A 28 12.83 -3.55 -36.54
C VAL A 28 12.98 -5.06 -36.39
N ASP A 29 14.04 -5.50 -35.70
CA ASP A 29 14.36 -6.92 -35.49
C ASP A 29 14.42 -7.76 -36.80
N GLY A 30 14.85 -7.14 -37.90
CA GLY A 30 14.93 -7.79 -39.21
C GLY A 30 13.57 -7.89 -39.95
N TYR A 31 12.51 -7.29 -39.39
CA TYR A 31 11.20 -7.20 -40.01
C TYR A 31 10.89 -5.78 -40.45
N CYS A 32 10.09 -5.65 -41.50
CA CYS A 32 9.61 -4.36 -41.96
C CYS A 32 8.33 -3.97 -41.25
N VAL A 33 8.38 -2.84 -40.53
CA VAL A 33 7.26 -2.32 -39.76
C VAL A 33 6.89 -0.92 -40.24
N LYS A 34 5.58 -0.64 -40.28
CA LYS A 34 5.07 0.69 -40.56
C LYS A 34 5.22 1.57 -39.33
N CYS A 35 5.44 2.86 -39.53
CA CYS A 35 5.35 3.83 -38.45
C CYS A 35 3.90 3.96 -38.02
N GLY A 36 3.65 3.71 -36.74
CA GLY A 36 2.32 3.84 -36.14
C GLY A 36 2.00 5.28 -35.72
N PRO A 37 0.81 5.49 -35.11
CA PRO A 37 0.40 6.79 -34.62
C PRO A 37 1.42 7.36 -33.63
N GLY A 38 1.57 8.68 -33.68
CA GLY A 38 2.60 9.42 -32.95
C GLY A 38 3.94 9.51 -33.69
N ASN A 39 4.17 8.68 -34.72
CA ASN A 39 5.46 8.61 -35.40
C ASN A 39 5.33 8.86 -36.90
N PHE A 40 6.42 9.28 -37.52
CA PHE A 40 6.52 9.44 -38.97
C PHE A 40 7.77 8.77 -39.53
N PHE A 41 7.68 8.28 -40.76
CA PHE A 41 8.80 7.70 -41.49
C PHE A 41 9.72 8.81 -42.00
N ASN A 42 10.95 8.84 -41.51
CA ASN A 42 11.97 9.74 -42.02
C ASN A 42 12.75 9.06 -43.15
N SER A 43 12.53 9.49 -44.39
CA SER A 43 13.19 8.93 -45.58
C SER A 43 14.71 9.11 -45.61
N SER A 44 15.28 10.00 -44.78
CA SER A 44 16.72 10.23 -44.70
C SER A 44 17.41 9.23 -43.79
N THR A 45 16.75 8.88 -42.68
CA THR A 45 17.27 7.96 -41.66
C THR A 45 16.70 6.55 -41.80
N LEU A 46 15.67 6.38 -42.64
CA LEU A 46 14.94 5.13 -42.88
C LEU A 46 14.33 4.50 -41.62
N ILE A 47 14.07 5.31 -40.59
CA ILE A 47 13.47 4.90 -39.33
C ILE A 47 12.17 5.68 -39.06
N CYS A 48 11.37 5.15 -38.13
CA CYS A 48 10.24 5.87 -37.58
C CYS A 48 10.75 6.82 -36.49
N GLU A 49 10.46 8.11 -36.64
CA GLU A 49 10.80 9.15 -35.69
C GLU A 49 9.54 9.67 -35.00
N ASP A 50 9.68 10.04 -33.73
CA ASP A 50 8.59 10.58 -32.95
C ASP A 50 8.16 11.95 -33.47
N CYS A 51 6.86 12.20 -33.49
CA CYS A 51 6.34 13.53 -33.79
C CYS A 51 6.80 14.54 -32.72
N PRO A 52 7.42 15.66 -33.12
CA PRO A 52 7.87 16.68 -32.16
C PRO A 52 6.68 17.36 -31.48
N VAL A 53 6.98 18.00 -30.35
CA VAL A 53 6.03 18.86 -29.61
C VAL A 53 5.43 19.90 -30.55
N GLY A 54 4.11 20.08 -30.46
CA GLY A 54 3.32 20.94 -31.34
C GLY A 54 2.79 20.23 -32.59
N THR A 55 3.05 18.93 -32.75
CA THR A 55 2.56 18.11 -33.86
C THR A 55 2.02 16.77 -33.38
N TYR A 56 1.16 16.14 -34.18
CA TYR A 56 0.58 14.82 -33.92
C TYR A 56 0.49 13.99 -35.19
N GLN A 57 0.30 12.68 -35.06
CA GLN A 57 0.05 11.78 -36.18
C GLN A 57 -0.92 10.67 -35.79
N ASP A 58 -2.11 10.66 -36.38
CA ASP A 58 -3.19 9.71 -36.05
C ASP A 58 -3.28 8.50 -37.00
N GLN A 59 -2.50 8.50 -38.07
CA GLN A 59 -2.51 7.47 -39.10
C GLN A 59 -1.18 6.73 -39.17
N ASP A 60 -1.24 5.46 -39.59
CA ASP A 60 -0.04 4.68 -39.93
C ASP A 60 0.59 5.15 -41.24
N ASP A 61 1.88 4.82 -41.44
CA ASP A 61 2.58 4.94 -42.75
C ASP A 61 2.69 6.39 -43.26
N GLN A 62 2.82 7.33 -42.33
CA GLN A 62 2.93 8.75 -42.64
C GLN A 62 4.40 9.20 -42.68
N THR A 63 4.72 10.18 -43.52
CA THR A 63 6.08 10.76 -43.67
C THR A 63 6.27 12.07 -42.93
N SER A 64 5.23 12.56 -42.27
CA SER A 64 5.24 13.84 -41.59
C SER A 64 4.16 13.87 -40.51
N CYS A 65 4.36 14.71 -39.52
CA CYS A 65 3.38 14.99 -38.48
C CYS A 65 2.50 16.17 -38.85
N THR A 66 1.24 16.11 -38.45
CA THR A 66 0.27 17.18 -38.62
C THR A 66 0.47 18.22 -37.52
N PRO A 67 0.61 19.52 -37.85
CA PRO A 67 0.75 20.56 -36.84
C PRO A 67 -0.56 20.74 -36.05
N CYS A 68 -0.43 21.07 -34.78
CA CYS A 68 -1.56 21.49 -33.97
C CYS A 68 -2.22 22.77 -34.52
N PRO A 69 -3.54 22.95 -34.33
CA PRO A 69 -4.23 24.17 -34.72
C PRO A 69 -3.68 25.40 -33.97
N GLN A 70 -3.87 26.59 -34.54
CA GLN A 70 -3.34 27.82 -33.96
C GLN A 70 -3.75 28.01 -32.49
N GLY A 71 -2.79 28.44 -31.67
CA GLY A 71 -3.01 28.65 -30.25
C GLY A 71 -3.03 27.36 -29.43
N SER A 72 -2.66 26.21 -30.01
CA SER A 72 -2.52 24.94 -29.30
C SER A 72 -1.20 24.23 -29.61
N THR A 73 -0.77 23.35 -28.71
CA THR A 73 0.43 22.52 -28.81
C THR A 73 0.20 21.19 -28.11
N THR A 74 0.86 20.13 -28.56
CA THR A 74 1.00 18.92 -27.74
C THR A 74 1.93 19.17 -26.57
N GLN A 75 1.78 18.45 -25.47
CA GLN A 75 2.67 18.58 -24.30
C GLN A 75 3.87 17.64 -24.36
N THR A 76 3.74 16.55 -25.12
CA THR A 76 4.76 15.50 -25.26
C THR A 76 5.06 15.22 -26.73
N VAL A 77 6.21 14.61 -26.98
CA VAL A 77 6.53 14.01 -28.29
C VAL A 77 5.63 12.79 -28.53
N ALA A 78 5.66 12.27 -29.75
CA ALA A 78 4.95 11.05 -30.17
C ALA A 78 3.42 11.10 -29.98
N SER A 79 2.81 12.28 -30.14
CA SER A 79 1.36 12.45 -29.91
C SER A 79 0.54 11.78 -31.03
N PRO A 80 -0.33 10.79 -30.71
CA PRO A 80 -1.08 10.05 -31.71
C PRO A 80 -2.40 10.72 -32.12
N SER A 81 -2.81 11.82 -31.50
CA SER A 81 -4.14 12.39 -31.75
C SER A 81 -4.15 13.91 -31.74
N SER A 82 -5.07 14.47 -32.54
CA SER A 82 -5.38 15.92 -32.51
C SER A 82 -5.93 16.39 -31.15
N SER A 83 -6.51 15.49 -30.35
CA SER A 83 -7.00 15.78 -29.00
C SER A 83 -5.89 16.14 -28.00
N ASP A 84 -4.65 15.77 -28.34
CA ASP A 84 -3.47 16.02 -27.52
C ASP A 84 -2.97 17.46 -27.70
N CYS A 85 -3.44 18.16 -28.75
CA CYS A 85 -3.25 19.59 -28.91
C CYS A 85 -4.06 20.36 -27.86
N LYS A 86 -3.36 20.86 -26.83
CA LYS A 86 -3.94 21.70 -25.77
C LYS A 86 -3.62 23.16 -26.03
N ALA A 87 -4.52 24.07 -25.65
CA ALA A 87 -4.31 25.50 -25.87
C ALA A 87 -3.02 25.99 -25.18
N SER A 88 -2.10 26.58 -25.94
CA SER A 88 -0.86 27.16 -25.42
C SER A 88 -1.09 28.46 -24.64
N SER A 89 -2.30 29.04 -24.77
CA SER A 89 -2.70 30.30 -24.14
C SER A 89 -3.32 30.14 -22.75
N SER A 90 -3.21 28.99 -22.11
CA SER A 90 -3.62 28.80 -20.71
C SER A 90 -2.58 29.41 -19.75
N ALA A 91 -2.43 30.73 -19.82
CA ALA A 91 -2.07 31.56 -18.67
C ALA A 91 -3.36 32.01 -17.94
N THR A 92 -4.31 31.11 -17.82
CA THR A 92 -5.45 31.24 -16.90
C THR A 92 -5.25 30.19 -15.84
N ASN A 93 -4.77 30.64 -14.68
CA ASN A 93 -4.82 30.02 -13.36
C ASN A 93 -4.87 28.48 -13.31
N GLU A 94 -3.76 27.88 -12.87
CA GLU A 94 -3.75 26.64 -12.08
C GLU A 94 -4.99 25.75 -12.26
N ASP A 95 -5.11 25.15 -13.44
CA ASP A 95 -5.95 23.98 -13.61
C ASP A 95 -5.28 22.88 -12.79
N ASN A 96 -5.78 22.74 -11.56
CA ASN A 96 -5.76 21.51 -10.80
C ASN A 96 -6.59 20.49 -11.62
N ASP A 97 -6.04 20.02 -12.74
CA ASP A 97 -6.55 18.87 -13.49
C ASP A 97 -6.19 17.61 -12.72
N HIS A 98 -6.94 17.43 -11.62
CA HIS A 98 -7.40 16.18 -11.04
C HIS A 98 -6.51 14.92 -11.24
N THR A 99 -5.43 14.85 -10.47
CA THR A 99 -5.02 13.59 -9.80
C THR A 99 -4.62 13.80 -8.34
N ASP A 100 -5.20 14.76 -7.63
CA ASP A 100 -4.92 14.96 -6.20
C ASP A 100 -6.14 14.75 -5.29
N ASN A 101 -7.34 14.54 -5.84
CA ASN A 101 -8.55 14.30 -5.04
C ASN A 101 -8.57 12.94 -4.34
N GLU A 102 -7.99 11.90 -4.94
CA GLU A 102 -7.83 10.60 -4.28
C GLU A 102 -6.86 10.75 -3.09
N ILE A 103 -5.70 11.38 -3.29
CA ILE A 103 -4.67 11.58 -2.25
C ILE A 103 -5.19 12.51 -1.14
N VAL A 104 -5.88 13.59 -1.48
CA VAL A 104 -6.47 14.52 -0.52
C VAL A 104 -7.53 13.84 0.33
N TYR A 105 -8.34 12.93 -0.22
CA TYR A 105 -9.30 12.15 0.56
C TYR A 105 -8.62 11.19 1.55
N TYR A 106 -7.52 10.54 1.14
CA TYR A 106 -6.72 9.70 2.04
C TYR A 106 -6.10 10.51 3.19
N ILE A 107 -5.55 11.70 2.92
CA ILE A 107 -4.94 12.57 3.94
C ILE A 107 -5.98 13.07 4.95
N ILE A 108 -7.15 13.51 4.46
CA ILE A 108 -8.26 13.95 5.29
C ILE A 108 -8.80 12.77 6.12
N GLY A 109 -8.95 11.59 5.52
CA GLY A 109 -9.41 10.36 6.19
C GLY A 109 -8.49 9.89 7.32
N LEU A 110 -7.16 9.90 7.12
CA LEU A 110 -6.18 9.55 8.17
C LEU A 110 -6.23 10.53 9.35
N SER A 111 -6.48 11.81 9.07
CA SER A 111 -6.60 12.84 10.10
C SER A 111 -7.85 12.63 10.97
N PHE A 112 -9.01 12.38 10.35
CA PHE A 112 -10.26 12.15 11.08
C PHE A 112 -10.27 10.85 11.88
N THR A 113 -9.71 9.77 11.33
CA THR A 113 -9.59 8.49 12.04
C THR A 113 -8.65 8.58 13.23
N GLY A 114 -7.52 9.29 13.09
CA GLY A 114 -6.62 9.58 14.21
C GLY A 114 -7.31 10.33 15.35
N VAL A 115 -8.05 11.40 15.03
CA VAL A 115 -8.82 12.17 16.03
C VAL A 115 -9.90 11.30 16.69
N LEU A 116 -10.64 10.50 15.91
CA LEU A 116 -11.66 9.59 16.44
C LEU A 116 -11.06 8.55 17.39
N ILE A 117 -9.92 7.95 17.04
CA ILE A 117 -9.21 6.98 17.90
C ILE A 117 -8.76 7.65 19.19
N ILE A 118 -8.18 8.87 19.13
CA ILE A 118 -7.78 9.62 20.32
C ILE A 118 -8.99 9.93 21.21
N LEU A 119 -10.11 10.34 20.63
CA LEU A 119 -11.36 10.56 21.37
C LEU A 119 -11.87 9.27 22.01
N LEU A 120 -11.85 8.15 21.30
CA LEU A 120 -12.26 6.85 21.86
C LEU A 120 -11.33 6.40 22.99
N VAL A 121 -10.01 6.53 22.83
CA VAL A 121 -9.03 6.19 23.87
C VAL A 121 -9.20 7.07 25.09
N THR A 122 -9.41 8.38 24.92
CA THR A 122 -9.64 9.30 26.04
C THR A 122 -10.95 8.99 26.75
N ILE A 123 -12.05 8.72 26.03
CA ILE A 123 -13.33 8.29 26.60
C ILE A 123 -13.18 6.98 27.37
N VAL A 124 -12.52 5.97 26.79
CA VAL A 124 -12.25 4.68 27.45
C VAL A 124 -11.35 4.86 28.67
N CYS A 125 -10.33 5.72 28.60
CA CYS A 125 -9.48 6.06 29.74
C CYS A 125 -10.27 6.74 30.85
N ILE A 126 -11.15 7.68 30.51
CA ILE A 126 -12.02 8.36 31.48
C ILE A 126 -12.98 7.34 32.10
N PHE A 127 -13.62 6.49 31.30
CA PHE A 127 -14.53 5.46 31.79
C PHE A 127 -13.82 4.43 32.68
N ARG A 128 -12.64 3.97 32.27
CA ARG A 128 -11.78 3.11 33.08
C ARG A 128 -11.31 3.79 34.35
N ARG A 129 -10.95 5.07 34.33
CA ARG A 129 -10.59 5.84 35.53
C ARG A 129 -11.78 6.03 36.46
N ARG A 130 -12.98 6.29 35.93
CA ARG A 130 -14.22 6.41 36.73
C ARG A 130 -14.58 5.07 37.36
N ASN A 131 -14.51 3.97 36.61
CA ASN A 131 -14.75 2.63 37.13
C ASN A 131 -13.67 2.19 38.12
N LEU A 132 -12.39 2.48 37.84
CA LEU A 132 -11.30 2.19 38.77
C LEU A 132 -11.42 3.03 40.05
N LYS A 133 -11.88 4.28 39.95
CA LYS A 133 -12.20 5.11 41.11
C LYS A 133 -13.35 4.49 41.88
N LEU A 134 -14.43 4.06 41.24
CA LEU A 134 -15.55 3.37 41.89
C LEU A 134 -15.13 2.03 42.54
N VAL A 135 -14.27 1.24 41.90
CA VAL A 135 -13.74 -0.03 42.45
C VAL A 135 -12.76 0.23 43.59
N LYS A 136 -11.93 1.29 43.53
CA LYS A 136 -11.06 1.71 44.64
C LYS A 136 -11.84 2.26 45.81
N GLU A 137 -12.93 3.01 45.57
CA GLU A 137 -13.86 3.47 46.61
C GLU A 137 -14.57 2.26 47.26
N MET A 138 -14.95 1.24 46.46
CA MET A 138 -15.51 -0.03 46.96
C MET A 138 -14.49 -0.86 47.75
N HIS A 139 -13.23 -0.94 47.32
CA HIS A 139 -12.15 -1.61 48.04
C HIS A 139 -11.68 -0.84 49.27
N SER A 140 -11.78 0.50 49.31
CA SER A 140 -11.52 1.28 50.52
C SER A 140 -12.57 0.97 51.59
N LEU A 141 -13.84 0.86 51.19
CA LEU A 141 -14.93 0.42 52.08
C LEU A 141 -14.83 -1.05 52.48
N HIS A 142 -14.28 -1.95 51.64
CA HIS A 142 -14.06 -3.36 52.01
C HIS A 142 -12.77 -3.60 52.81
N TYR A 143 -11.68 -2.88 52.52
CA TYR A 143 -10.43 -2.90 53.29
C TYR A 143 -10.64 -2.34 54.69
N VAL A 144 -11.45 -1.29 54.84
CA VAL A 144 -11.85 -0.78 56.16
C VAL A 144 -12.91 -1.68 56.81
N LYS A 145 -13.93 -2.18 56.07
CA LYS A 145 -14.94 -3.10 56.66
C LYS A 145 -14.37 -4.43 57.13
N THR A 146 -13.35 -5.00 56.47
CA THR A 146 -12.74 -6.26 56.93
C THR A 146 -11.84 -6.07 58.14
N VAL A 147 -11.34 -4.85 58.39
CA VAL A 147 -10.53 -4.52 59.58
C VAL A 147 -11.41 -4.21 60.79
N ASP A 148 -12.58 -3.58 60.58
CA ASP A 148 -13.55 -3.31 61.68
C ASP A 148 -14.31 -4.56 62.16
N SER A 149 -14.50 -5.59 61.32
CA SER A 149 -15.15 -6.84 61.76
C SER A 149 -14.23 -7.77 62.56
N SER A 150 -12.90 -7.60 62.46
CA SER A 150 -11.93 -8.34 63.28
C SER A 150 -11.71 -7.72 64.67
N ALA A 151 -12.07 -6.45 64.86
CA ALA A 151 -11.91 -5.75 66.15
C ALA A 151 -13.09 -5.97 67.11
N LEU A 152 -14.26 -6.41 66.64
CA LEU A 152 -15.44 -6.67 67.48
C LEU A 152 -15.63 -8.16 67.86
N GLN A 153 -14.80 -9.08 67.34
CA GLN A 153 -14.86 -10.49 67.72
C GLN A 153 -14.04 -10.82 68.99
N GLN A 154 -13.22 -9.89 69.48
CA GLN A 154 -12.44 -10.07 70.72
C GLN A 154 -13.23 -9.79 72.02
N GLN A 155 -14.52 -9.46 71.94
CA GLN A 155 -15.37 -9.25 73.13
C GLN A 155 -16.50 -10.28 73.30
N ILE A 156 -16.66 -11.24 72.38
CA ILE A 156 -17.66 -12.32 72.51
C ILE A 156 -17.06 -13.64 73.04
N ASP A 157 -15.73 -13.82 73.03
CA ASP A 157 -15.08 -15.04 73.56
C ASP A 157 -14.36 -14.86 74.91
N ALA A 158 -14.58 -13.74 75.62
CA ALA A 158 -13.88 -13.42 76.88
C ALA A 158 -14.77 -13.37 78.13
N ASN A 159 -16.01 -13.84 78.07
CA ASN A 159 -16.88 -13.91 79.25
C ASN A 159 -17.74 -15.18 79.31
N ASP A 160 -17.13 -16.34 79.06
CA ASP A 160 -17.57 -17.58 79.69
C ASP A 160 -16.35 -18.46 80.03
N GLY A 161 -16.21 -18.79 81.32
CA GLY A 161 -15.45 -19.96 81.75
C GLY A 161 -14.05 -19.77 82.34
N THR A 162 -13.86 -18.99 83.42
CA THR A 162 -12.92 -19.44 84.47
C THR A 162 -13.66 -20.33 85.46
N GLN A 163 -13.67 -21.63 85.15
CA GLN A 163 -13.70 -22.82 86.03
C GLN A 163 -14.08 -23.99 85.10
N TYR A 164 -13.29 -25.02 84.87
CA TYR A 164 -12.65 -25.93 85.83
C TYR A 164 -11.36 -26.56 85.24
N GLN A 165 -10.56 -27.14 86.14
CA GLN A 165 -9.44 -28.10 86.01
C GLN A 165 -9.46 -28.99 84.74
N GLU A 166 -8.37 -29.57 84.23
CA GLU A 166 -7.26 -30.25 84.90
C GLU A 166 -6.14 -30.59 83.90
N LEU A 167 -5.07 -31.13 84.47
CA LEU A 167 -3.80 -31.64 83.95
C LEU A 167 -3.86 -32.66 82.79
N GLU A 168 -2.72 -32.69 82.07
CA GLU A 168 -2.11 -33.85 81.38
C GLU A 168 -2.90 -34.42 80.18
N GLU A 169 -2.31 -34.86 79.07
CA GLU A 169 -1.09 -35.65 78.90
C GLU A 169 -0.82 -35.80 77.38
N ASN A 170 0.40 -36.23 77.03
CA ASN A 170 0.77 -36.92 75.79
C ASN A 170 1.33 -36.10 74.60
N HIS A 171 2.61 -35.77 74.81
CA HIS A 171 3.75 -35.94 73.91
C HIS A 171 3.70 -37.12 72.91
N TYR A 172 4.52 -37.02 71.85
CA TYR A 172 4.82 -37.94 70.72
C TYR A 172 3.97 -37.71 69.44
N ASP A 173 4.51 -37.63 68.22
CA ASP A 173 5.86 -37.88 67.72
C ASP A 173 6.10 -37.20 66.35
N TYR A 174 7.37 -37.14 65.96
CA TYR A 174 7.97 -36.56 64.75
C TYR A 174 7.43 -37.08 63.40
N LEU A 175 7.58 -36.28 62.32
CA LEU A 175 8.52 -36.51 61.20
C LEU A 175 8.18 -35.64 59.95
N THR A 176 9.22 -35.01 59.39
CA THR A 176 9.32 -34.50 58.00
C THR A 176 10.10 -35.54 57.16
N PRO A 177 10.60 -35.26 55.93
CA PRO A 177 10.05 -34.85 54.63
C PRO A 177 10.40 -35.88 53.51
N GLY A 178 10.07 -35.66 52.23
CA GLY A 178 10.82 -36.34 51.14
C GLY A 178 10.14 -36.58 49.77
N TYR A 179 10.63 -35.83 48.78
CA TYR A 179 11.01 -36.14 47.38
C TYR A 179 10.52 -37.39 46.59
N GLU A 180 10.21 -37.10 45.31
CA GLU A 180 10.22 -37.82 44.00
C GLU A 180 9.86 -39.31 43.76
N ASN A 181 9.33 -39.49 42.52
CA ASN A 181 9.43 -40.59 41.54
C ASN A 181 8.49 -41.80 41.70
N SER A 182 7.68 -42.10 40.66
CA SER A 182 8.11 -42.96 39.55
C SER A 182 6.93 -43.29 38.62
N GLN A 183 7.30 -43.80 37.44
CA GLN A 183 6.49 -44.09 36.26
C GLN A 183 5.47 -45.22 36.44
N LEU A 184 4.42 -45.18 35.61
CA LEU A 184 3.79 -46.34 34.95
C LEU A 184 2.98 -45.87 33.74
#